data_AF-A0A8H5KUR7-F1
#
_entry.id   AF-A0A8H5KUR7-F1
#
_cell.length_a   1.000
_cell.length_b   1.000
_cell.length_c   1.000
_cell.angle_alpha   90.00
_cell.angle_beta   90.00
_cell.angle_gamma   90.00
#
_symmetry.space_group_name_H-M   'P 1'
#
loop_
_entity.id
_entity.type
_entity.pdbx_description
1 polymer ?
#
loop_
_entity_poly.entity_id
_entity_poly.type
_entity_poly.pdbx_seq_one_letter_code
_entity_poly.pdbx_strand_id
1 'polypeptide(L)'
;MRGLVEQYENDLLERYDSLLTPVERSDVFRILVCKHFGGIYADLDTELIRHPAAWISGSDITTWTDPKSGKAHDYYNTSGTPDYETPVVSLLWGLEADNDPESDAYWRQSYTYPQQLSQWAFAAAPQHPVFERYVDNLRNCTRDNETAAQNSDPLKRTGPAAVTLATKSWLEDNVGFRWTSLTGVQDGGKSKLIEDILVLPITGFHPSHGSRNDVMGRKPITDPAARLCHHGTGLWKHFNFVGEYGKSRASDTTSPAETNPARLIITNRQPKQNLNSVEYGYRKTTKMAEVLGVVSGAAGLLSLAIEVTKLSYNYIASVRGAPKSLTSYIRELATLTSILLQLEDLIQA
;
A
#
# COMPACT_ATOMS: atom_id res chain seq x y z
N MET A 1 4.29 6.00 -18.32
CA MET A 1 2.97 6.35 -17.73
C MET A 1 2.09 7.05 -18.73
N ARG A 2 2.39 8.31 -19.11
CA ARG A 2 1.59 9.11 -20.06
C ARG A 2 1.24 8.40 -21.38
N GLY A 3 2.20 7.76 -22.05
CA GLY A 3 1.96 7.07 -23.33
C GLY A 3 0.92 5.93 -23.26
N LEU A 4 0.77 5.29 -22.09
CA LEU A 4 -0.27 4.28 -21.89
C LEU A 4 -1.66 4.92 -21.83
N VAL A 5 -1.78 6.06 -21.15
CA VAL A 5 -3.03 6.84 -21.10
C VAL A 5 -3.37 7.34 -22.51
N GLU A 6 -2.41 7.90 -23.23
CA GLU A 6 -2.61 8.39 -24.60
C GLU A 6 -3.07 7.30 -25.57
N GLN A 7 -2.55 6.07 -25.42
CA GLN A 7 -2.88 4.95 -26.27
C GLN A 7 -4.25 4.30 -25.94
N TYR A 8 -4.57 4.14 -24.66
CA TYR A 8 -5.71 3.32 -24.23
C TYR A 8 -6.86 4.09 -23.58
N GLU A 9 -6.62 5.31 -23.08
CA GLU A 9 -7.58 6.14 -22.36
C GLU A 9 -7.41 7.62 -22.78
N ASN A 10 -7.35 7.87 -24.09
CA ASN A 10 -6.98 9.18 -24.65
C ASN A 10 -7.89 10.31 -24.14
N ASP A 11 -9.18 10.01 -23.95
CA ASP A 11 -10.18 10.92 -23.39
C ASP A 11 -9.84 11.40 -21.96
N LEU A 12 -9.02 10.65 -21.22
CA LEU A 12 -8.54 10.99 -19.89
C LEU A 12 -7.23 11.80 -19.93
N LEU A 13 -6.50 11.83 -21.05
CA LEU A 13 -5.12 12.32 -21.13
C LEU A 13 -4.96 13.77 -20.66
N GLU A 14 -5.83 14.67 -21.12
CA GLU A 14 -5.79 16.08 -20.72
C GLU A 14 -5.94 16.24 -19.20
N ARG A 15 -6.89 15.51 -18.60
CA ARG A 15 -7.16 15.54 -17.15
C ARG A 15 -6.04 14.88 -16.36
N TYR A 16 -5.50 13.78 -16.89
CA TYR A 16 -4.34 13.11 -16.32
C TYR A 16 -3.14 14.06 -16.25
N ASP A 17 -2.93 14.89 -17.27
CA ASP A 17 -1.82 15.84 -17.35
C ASP A 17 -2.04 17.14 -16.57
N SER A 18 -3.28 17.60 -16.40
CA SER A 18 -3.59 18.90 -15.80
C SER A 18 -4.13 18.84 -14.36
N LEU A 19 -4.87 17.79 -13.99
CA LEU A 19 -5.59 17.71 -12.71
C LEU A 19 -4.94 16.79 -11.67
N LEU A 20 -4.19 15.78 -12.12
CA LEU A 20 -3.59 14.78 -11.24
C LEU A 20 -2.17 15.17 -10.84
N THR A 21 -1.90 15.11 -9.54
CA THR A 21 -0.54 15.19 -8.98
C THR A 21 0.30 13.98 -9.39
N PRO A 22 1.64 14.02 -9.26
CA PRO A 22 2.49 12.88 -9.61
C PRO A 22 2.13 11.58 -8.87
N VAL A 23 1.69 11.67 -7.61
CA VAL A 23 1.26 10.50 -6.81
C VAL A 23 -0.03 9.92 -7.40
N GLU A 24 -1.02 10.75 -7.65
CA GLU A 24 -2.30 10.31 -8.22
C GLU A 24 -2.14 9.74 -9.64
N ARG A 25 -1.20 10.29 -10.42
CA ARG A 25 -0.84 9.73 -11.72
C ARG A 25 -0.28 8.32 -11.61
N SER A 26 0.49 8.03 -10.55
CA SER A 26 1.00 6.68 -10.25
C SER A 26 -0.13 5.75 -9.80
N ASP A 27 -1.06 6.25 -8.99
CA ASP A 27 -2.26 5.52 -8.54
C ASP A 27 -3.18 5.15 -9.71
N VAL A 28 -3.39 6.06 -10.66
CA VAL A 28 -4.13 5.73 -11.89
C VAL A 28 -3.33 4.80 -12.79
N PHE A 29 -2.01 5.04 -12.95
CA PHE A 29 -1.17 4.24 -13.84
C PHE A 29 -1.14 2.76 -13.46
N ARG A 30 -1.00 2.41 -12.17
CA ARG A 30 -0.98 1.00 -11.74
C ARG A 30 -2.29 0.28 -12.09
N ILE A 31 -3.42 0.96 -11.96
CA ILE A 31 -4.74 0.40 -12.30
C ILE A 31 -4.86 0.23 -13.81
N LEU A 32 -4.47 1.23 -14.61
CA LEU A 32 -4.57 1.14 -16.07
C LEU A 32 -3.65 0.06 -16.66
N VAL A 33 -2.46 -0.15 -16.09
CA VAL A 33 -1.58 -1.26 -16.51
C VAL A 33 -2.29 -2.59 -16.33
N CYS A 34 -2.82 -2.87 -15.14
CA CYS A 34 -3.52 -4.13 -14.90
C CYS A 34 -4.87 -4.23 -15.64
N LYS A 35 -5.55 -3.11 -15.87
CA LYS A 35 -6.75 -3.07 -16.73
C LYS A 35 -6.43 -3.54 -18.14
N HIS A 36 -5.37 -3.05 -18.76
CA HIS A 36 -5.09 -3.34 -20.17
C HIS A 36 -4.30 -4.62 -20.39
N PHE A 37 -3.44 -4.99 -19.44
CA PHE A 37 -2.51 -6.12 -19.60
C PHE A 37 -2.69 -7.24 -18.58
N GLY A 38 -3.50 -7.03 -17.54
CA GLY A 38 -3.59 -7.93 -16.39
C GLY A 38 -2.28 -7.98 -15.59
N GLY A 39 -2.10 -9.07 -14.85
CA GLY A 39 -0.90 -9.34 -14.07
C GLY A 39 -0.99 -8.88 -12.63
N ILE A 40 0.18 -8.63 -12.03
CA ILE A 40 0.34 -8.34 -10.61
C ILE A 40 1.05 -6.99 -10.48
N TYR A 41 0.48 -6.11 -9.67
CA TYR A 41 1.12 -4.88 -9.24
C TYR A 41 1.52 -4.99 -7.76
N ALA A 42 2.68 -4.45 -7.43
CA ALA A 42 3.13 -4.23 -6.06
C ALA A 42 4.06 -3.00 -6.00
N ASP A 43 3.96 -2.20 -4.94
CA ASP A 43 4.87 -1.10 -4.67
C ASP A 43 6.30 -1.63 -4.41
N LEU A 44 7.31 -0.80 -4.69
CA LEU A 44 8.73 -1.20 -4.64
C LEU A 44 9.20 -1.63 -3.23
N ASP A 45 8.57 -1.09 -2.20
CA ASP A 45 8.77 -1.39 -0.78
C ASP A 45 7.86 -2.53 -0.27
N THR A 46 7.36 -3.36 -1.18
CA THR A 46 6.64 -4.60 -0.85
C THR A 46 7.59 -5.79 -0.80
N GLU A 47 7.60 -6.48 0.34
CA GLU A 47 8.26 -7.77 0.52
C GLU A 47 7.29 -8.93 0.19
N LEU A 48 7.78 -9.86 -0.63
CA LEU A 48 7.07 -11.11 -0.94
C LEU A 48 7.35 -12.14 0.16
N ILE A 49 6.36 -12.41 1.01
CA ILE A 49 6.43 -13.51 2.00
C ILE A 49 6.21 -14.85 1.29
N ARG A 50 5.37 -14.86 0.25
CA ARG A 50 5.12 -16.02 -0.61
C ARG A 50 5.29 -15.66 -2.07
N HIS A 51 5.73 -16.66 -2.84
CA HIS A 51 5.73 -16.57 -4.29
C HIS A 51 4.31 -16.28 -4.82
N PRO A 52 4.12 -15.38 -5.79
CA PRO A 52 2.79 -14.99 -6.27
C PRO A 52 1.90 -16.14 -6.75
N ALA A 53 2.50 -17.18 -7.36
CA ALA A 53 1.79 -18.39 -7.76
C ALA A 53 1.13 -19.17 -6.60
N ALA A 54 1.49 -18.87 -5.35
CA ALA A 54 0.96 -19.48 -4.13
C ALA A 54 0.11 -18.51 -3.29
N TRP A 55 -0.31 -17.37 -3.87
CA TRP A 55 -1.18 -16.42 -3.16
C TRP A 55 -2.58 -16.94 -2.94
N ILE A 56 -3.11 -17.70 -3.90
CA ILE A 56 -4.44 -18.30 -3.86
C ILE A 56 -4.28 -19.78 -3.50
N SER A 57 -4.96 -20.20 -2.45
CA SER A 57 -5.05 -21.60 -2.02
C SER A 57 -6.49 -22.08 -2.06
N GLY A 58 -6.68 -23.40 -1.98
CA GLY A 58 -8.04 -23.97 -1.93
C GLY A 58 -8.90 -23.41 -0.81
N SER A 59 -8.32 -23.15 0.36
CA SER A 59 -9.05 -22.54 1.48
C SER A 59 -9.54 -21.12 1.18
N ASP A 60 -8.84 -20.37 0.33
CA ASP A 60 -9.19 -18.98 -0.01
C ASP A 60 -10.43 -18.89 -0.89
N ILE A 61 -10.73 -19.96 -1.63
CA ILE A 61 -11.86 -20.06 -2.58
C ILE A 61 -13.00 -20.94 -2.05
N THR A 62 -12.96 -21.29 -0.76
CA THR A 62 -14.05 -22.05 -0.14
C THR A 62 -15.30 -21.20 0.07
N THR A 63 -16.45 -21.86 0.05
CA THR A 63 -17.73 -21.29 0.46
C THR A 63 -17.61 -20.54 1.79
N TRP A 64 -18.24 -19.37 1.84
CA TRP A 64 -18.48 -18.63 3.06
C TRP A 64 -19.89 -18.05 3.06
N THR A 65 -20.39 -17.70 4.24
CA THR A 65 -21.77 -17.23 4.42
C THR A 65 -21.73 -15.86 5.05
N ASP A 66 -22.49 -14.92 4.50
CA ASP A 66 -22.72 -13.63 5.15
C ASP A 66 -23.48 -13.87 6.47
N PRO A 67 -22.90 -13.56 7.64
CA PRO A 67 -23.51 -13.88 8.93
C PRO A 67 -24.81 -13.10 9.20
N LYS A 68 -25.05 -11.96 8.53
CA LYS A 68 -26.27 -11.16 8.71
C LYS A 68 -27.38 -11.57 7.75
N SER A 69 -27.08 -11.82 6.48
CA SER A 69 -28.08 -12.16 5.47
C SER A 69 -28.31 -13.67 5.31
N GLY A 70 -27.37 -14.50 5.75
CA GLY A 70 -27.38 -15.95 5.51
C GLY A 70 -27.06 -16.33 4.06
N LYS A 71 -26.75 -15.36 3.19
CA LYS A 71 -26.39 -15.62 1.79
C LYS A 71 -25.05 -16.35 1.72
N ALA A 72 -25.06 -17.54 1.14
CA ALA A 72 -23.84 -18.26 0.82
C ALA A 72 -23.19 -17.66 -0.44
N HIS A 73 -21.88 -17.51 -0.39
CA HIS A 73 -21.02 -17.13 -1.50
C HIS A 73 -20.20 -18.37 -1.85
N ASP A 74 -20.73 -19.12 -2.81
CA ASP A 74 -20.19 -20.40 -3.21
C ASP A 74 -19.38 -20.26 -4.49
N TYR A 75 -18.22 -20.91 -4.49
CA TYR A 75 -17.53 -21.26 -5.71
C TYR A 75 -17.43 -22.79 -5.74
N TYR A 76 -18.09 -23.42 -6.71
CA TYR A 76 -18.11 -24.88 -6.84
C TYR A 76 -16.75 -25.38 -7.32
N ASN A 77 -15.84 -25.64 -6.39
CA ASN A 77 -14.64 -26.41 -6.66
C ASN A 77 -14.51 -27.57 -5.66
N THR A 78 -14.74 -28.78 -6.18
CA THR A 78 -14.66 -30.04 -5.42
C THR A 78 -13.23 -30.52 -5.18
N SER A 79 -12.22 -29.91 -5.81
CA SER A 79 -10.84 -30.40 -5.78
C SER A 79 -10.00 -29.84 -4.62
N GLY A 80 -10.44 -28.77 -3.94
CA GLY A 80 -9.68 -28.15 -2.85
C GLY A 80 -8.31 -27.59 -3.26
N THR A 81 -8.01 -27.59 -4.57
CA THR A 81 -6.81 -27.03 -5.19
C THR A 81 -7.25 -26.04 -6.26
N PRO A 82 -6.59 -24.87 -6.38
CA PRO A 82 -6.86 -23.98 -7.52
C PRO A 82 -6.62 -24.75 -8.82
N ASP A 83 -7.64 -24.81 -9.67
CA ASP A 83 -7.48 -25.31 -11.03
C ASP A 83 -6.82 -24.20 -11.86
N TYR A 84 -5.61 -24.44 -12.33
CA TYR A 84 -4.87 -23.49 -13.16
C TYR A 84 -5.34 -23.52 -14.63
N GLU A 85 -6.10 -24.54 -15.04
CA GLU A 85 -6.73 -24.61 -16.37
C GLU A 85 -8.05 -23.86 -16.39
N THR A 86 -8.77 -23.80 -15.26
CA THR A 86 -9.99 -23.01 -15.08
C THR A 86 -9.89 -22.06 -13.87
N PRO A 87 -9.01 -21.03 -13.94
CA PRO A 87 -8.83 -20.08 -12.85
C PRO A 87 -10.12 -19.28 -12.64
N VAL A 88 -10.46 -19.05 -11.38
CA VAL A 88 -11.74 -18.41 -11.02
C VAL A 88 -11.62 -17.11 -10.29
N VAL A 89 -10.39 -16.71 -10.01
CA VAL A 89 -10.08 -15.40 -9.48
C VAL A 89 -9.57 -14.57 -10.65
N SER A 90 -10.40 -13.63 -11.09
CA SER A 90 -10.04 -12.63 -12.09
C SER A 90 -9.55 -11.34 -11.45
N LEU A 91 -9.82 -11.11 -10.16
CA LEU A 91 -9.36 -9.93 -9.43
C LEU A 91 -9.06 -10.30 -7.98
N LEU A 92 -7.88 -9.91 -7.50
CA LEU A 92 -7.41 -10.15 -6.14
C LEU A 92 -7.05 -8.83 -5.47
N TRP A 93 -7.72 -8.56 -4.35
CA TRP A 93 -7.43 -7.46 -3.45
C TRP A 93 -6.99 -7.97 -2.07
N GLY A 94 -6.27 -7.11 -1.34
CA GLY A 94 -6.12 -7.26 0.11
C GLY A 94 -6.86 -6.15 0.84
N LEU A 95 -7.26 -6.42 2.08
CA LEU A 95 -7.71 -5.35 2.98
C LEU A 95 -6.49 -4.58 3.51
N GLU A 96 -6.57 -3.25 3.50
CA GLU A 96 -5.67 -2.38 4.24
C GLU A 96 -6.26 -1.90 5.57
N ALA A 97 -7.59 -1.83 5.64
CA ALA A 97 -8.33 -1.53 6.85
C ALA A 97 -9.51 -2.48 7.01
N ASP A 98 -9.73 -2.94 8.24
CA ASP A 98 -10.87 -3.76 8.62
C ASP A 98 -11.32 -3.40 10.04
N ASN A 99 -12.20 -2.42 10.11
CA ASN A 99 -12.78 -1.93 11.35
C ASN A 99 -14.18 -2.51 11.53
N ASP A 100 -14.69 -2.50 12.77
CA ASP A 100 -16.10 -2.83 13.01
C ASP A 100 -17.01 -1.98 12.08
N PRO A 101 -17.80 -2.61 11.19
CA PRO A 101 -18.67 -1.88 10.27
C PRO A 101 -19.70 -0.99 10.97
N GLU A 102 -20.04 -1.26 12.23
CA GLU A 102 -20.98 -0.48 13.03
C GLU A 102 -20.29 0.66 13.80
N SER A 103 -18.97 0.79 13.68
CA SER A 103 -18.15 1.79 14.36
C SER A 103 -17.67 2.89 13.41
N ASP A 104 -17.42 4.07 13.96
CA ASP A 104 -16.76 5.18 13.29
C ASP A 104 -15.23 5.17 13.48
N ALA A 105 -14.65 4.16 14.13
CA ALA A 105 -13.21 4.13 14.47
C ALA A 105 -12.26 4.28 13.26
N TYR A 106 -12.71 3.93 12.05
CA TYR A 106 -11.93 4.01 10.82
C TYR A 106 -11.53 5.44 10.45
N TRP A 107 -12.40 6.44 10.69
CA TRP A 107 -12.08 7.83 10.32
C TRP A 107 -10.97 8.40 11.22
N ARG A 108 -10.93 8.01 12.50
CA ARG A 108 -9.86 8.40 13.45
C ARG A 108 -8.50 7.81 13.07
N GLN A 109 -8.52 6.72 12.31
CA GLN A 109 -7.34 6.06 11.75
C GLN A 109 -6.99 6.56 10.34
N SER A 110 -7.71 7.58 9.85
CA SER A 110 -7.53 8.19 8.52
C SER A 110 -7.85 7.24 7.35
N TYR A 111 -8.80 6.33 7.54
CA TYR A 111 -9.41 5.56 6.45
C TYR A 111 -10.75 6.19 6.02
N THR A 112 -11.15 5.93 4.78
CA THR A 112 -12.42 6.42 4.22
C THR A 112 -13.55 5.41 4.41
N TYR A 113 -13.23 4.11 4.40
CA TYR A 113 -14.19 3.02 4.60
C TYR A 113 -13.77 2.13 5.79
N PRO A 114 -14.73 1.53 6.54
CA PRO A 114 -14.41 0.55 7.58
C PRO A 114 -13.63 -0.64 7.03
N GLN A 115 -14.10 -1.20 5.92
CA GLN A 115 -13.39 -2.16 5.07
C GLN A 115 -12.84 -1.41 3.86
N GLN A 116 -11.53 -1.20 3.83
CA GLN A 116 -10.84 -0.50 2.75
C GLN A 116 -9.83 -1.43 2.09
N LEU A 117 -9.83 -1.46 0.76
CA LEU A 117 -8.90 -2.25 -0.05
C LEU A 117 -7.54 -1.56 -0.16
N SER A 118 -6.47 -2.33 -0.20
CA SER A 118 -5.13 -1.85 -0.54
C SER A 118 -4.99 -1.60 -2.05
N GLN A 119 -4.28 -0.54 -2.44
CA GLN A 119 -3.86 -0.32 -3.82
C GLN A 119 -2.35 -0.51 -4.06
N TRP A 120 -1.57 -0.67 -2.99
CA TRP A 120 -0.12 -0.84 -3.07
C TRP A 120 0.26 -2.25 -3.54
N ALA A 121 -0.66 -3.22 -3.53
CA ALA A 121 -0.54 -4.47 -4.26
C ALA A 121 -1.92 -5.02 -4.64
N PHE A 122 -2.00 -5.72 -5.77
CA PHE A 122 -3.18 -6.43 -6.26
C PHE A 122 -2.83 -7.28 -7.49
N ALA A 123 -3.73 -8.17 -7.89
CA ALA A 123 -3.59 -8.95 -9.12
C ALA A 123 -4.91 -8.95 -9.90
N ALA A 124 -4.84 -8.96 -11.23
CA ALA A 124 -6.05 -8.96 -12.06
C ALA A 124 -5.82 -9.61 -13.44
N ALA A 125 -6.90 -10.20 -13.97
CA ALA A 125 -7.05 -10.45 -15.38
C ALA A 125 -7.29 -9.12 -16.13
N PRO A 126 -6.85 -9.00 -17.40
CA PRO A 126 -7.13 -7.81 -18.18
C PRO A 126 -8.64 -7.61 -18.36
N GLN A 127 -9.06 -6.35 -18.46
CA GLN A 127 -10.42 -5.89 -18.73
C GLN A 127 -11.47 -6.27 -17.66
N HIS A 128 -11.04 -6.51 -16.42
CA HIS A 128 -11.99 -6.73 -15.33
C HIS A 128 -12.91 -5.50 -15.12
N PRO A 129 -14.25 -5.66 -15.07
CA PRO A 129 -15.21 -4.54 -15.07
C PRO A 129 -15.05 -3.52 -13.94
N VAL A 130 -14.53 -3.95 -12.78
CA VAL A 130 -14.20 -3.06 -11.66
C VAL A 130 -13.22 -1.95 -12.07
N PHE A 131 -12.26 -2.24 -12.94
CA PHE A 131 -11.32 -1.23 -13.41
C PHE A 131 -11.95 -0.23 -14.38
N GLU A 132 -12.91 -0.65 -15.21
CA GLU A 132 -13.70 0.31 -15.99
C GLU A 132 -14.48 1.24 -15.06
N ARG A 133 -15.13 0.67 -14.05
CA ARG A 133 -15.85 1.47 -13.05
C ARG A 133 -14.95 2.45 -12.29
N TYR A 134 -13.71 2.05 -11.98
CA TYR A 134 -12.73 2.96 -11.40
C TYR A 134 -12.42 4.13 -12.34
N VAL A 135 -12.17 3.87 -13.63
CA VAL A 135 -11.90 4.92 -14.62
C VAL A 135 -13.12 5.82 -14.81
N ASP A 136 -14.34 5.26 -14.85
CA ASP A 136 -15.57 6.05 -14.96
C ASP A 136 -15.81 6.94 -13.74
N ASN A 137 -15.53 6.45 -12.53
CA ASN A 137 -15.58 7.25 -11.31
C ASN A 137 -14.60 8.43 -11.40
N LEU A 138 -13.39 8.19 -11.90
CA LEU A 138 -12.38 9.23 -12.11
C LEU A 138 -12.83 10.27 -13.15
N ARG A 139 -13.39 9.82 -14.29
CA ARG A 139 -13.96 10.68 -15.33
C ARG A 139 -15.08 11.57 -14.77
N ASN A 140 -16.00 11.01 -14.00
CA ASN A 140 -17.13 11.76 -13.45
C ASN A 140 -16.68 12.75 -12.37
N CYS A 141 -15.77 12.36 -11.48
CA CYS A 141 -15.22 13.25 -10.44
C CYS A 141 -14.51 14.48 -11.04
N THR A 142 -13.93 14.33 -12.23
CA THR A 142 -13.21 15.40 -12.93
C THR A 142 -14.07 16.20 -13.91
N ARG A 143 -15.33 15.80 -14.15
CA ARG A 143 -16.25 16.49 -15.07
C ARG A 143 -17.13 17.53 -14.37
N ASP A 144 -17.54 17.25 -13.14
CA ASP A 144 -18.64 18.01 -12.52
C ASP A 144 -18.17 19.22 -11.70
N ASN A 145 -16.86 19.35 -11.39
CA ASN A 145 -16.36 20.51 -10.63
C ASN A 145 -14.81 20.58 -10.59
N GLU A 146 -14.14 21.23 -11.56
CA GLU A 146 -12.67 21.36 -11.57
C GLU A 146 -12.11 21.93 -10.25
N THR A 147 -12.80 22.92 -9.69
CA THR A 147 -12.44 23.57 -8.42
C THR A 147 -12.66 22.67 -7.20
N ALA A 148 -13.62 21.73 -7.22
CA ALA A 148 -13.80 20.78 -6.11
C ALA A 148 -12.90 19.55 -6.27
N ALA A 149 -12.59 19.13 -7.50
CA ALA A 149 -11.65 18.06 -7.80
C ALA A 149 -10.22 18.43 -7.35
N GLN A 150 -9.82 19.70 -7.55
CA GLN A 150 -8.54 20.22 -7.05
C GLN A 150 -8.46 20.32 -5.52
N ASN A 151 -9.59 20.43 -4.82
CA ASN A 151 -9.67 20.51 -3.36
C ASN A 151 -9.98 19.15 -2.68
N SER A 152 -10.13 18.08 -3.46
CA SER A 152 -10.43 16.75 -2.94
C SER A 152 -9.16 16.05 -2.46
N ASP A 153 -9.26 15.31 -1.35
CA ASP A 153 -8.17 14.50 -0.82
C ASP A 153 -7.70 13.46 -1.87
N PRO A 154 -6.41 13.47 -2.29
CA PRO A 154 -5.89 12.53 -3.28
C PRO A 154 -6.22 11.06 -2.98
N LEU A 155 -6.26 10.68 -1.70
CA LEU A 155 -6.60 9.33 -1.25
C LEU A 155 -8.02 8.90 -1.66
N LYS A 156 -8.94 9.86 -1.75
CA LYS A 156 -10.33 9.65 -2.14
C LYS A 156 -10.51 9.63 -3.65
N ARG A 157 -9.65 10.34 -4.38
CA ARG A 157 -9.80 10.53 -5.82
C ARG A 157 -9.17 9.41 -6.65
N THR A 158 -8.00 8.93 -6.26
CA THR A 158 -7.27 7.88 -7.01
C THR A 158 -6.72 6.76 -6.12
N GLY A 159 -6.70 6.99 -4.80
CA GLY A 159 -6.06 6.09 -3.85
C GLY A 159 -6.86 4.84 -3.45
N PRO A 160 -6.55 4.25 -2.28
CA PRO A 160 -7.24 3.08 -1.73
C PRO A 160 -8.77 3.22 -1.64
N ALA A 161 -9.25 4.43 -1.34
CA ALA A 161 -10.68 4.69 -1.26
C ALA A 161 -11.36 4.67 -2.64
N ALA A 162 -10.67 5.09 -3.71
CA ALA A 162 -11.21 5.07 -5.06
C ALA A 162 -11.36 3.63 -5.60
N VAL A 163 -10.36 2.76 -5.39
CA VAL A 163 -10.47 1.33 -5.74
C VAL A 163 -11.51 0.60 -4.88
N THR A 164 -11.63 1.00 -3.61
CA THR A 164 -12.68 0.51 -2.71
C THR A 164 -14.06 0.90 -3.24
N LEU A 165 -14.28 2.16 -3.59
CA LEU A 165 -15.55 2.64 -4.14
C LEU A 165 -15.92 1.91 -5.44
N ALA A 166 -14.96 1.76 -6.36
CA ALA A 166 -15.18 1.08 -7.63
C ALA A 166 -15.60 -0.38 -7.42
N THR A 167 -14.87 -1.12 -6.58
CA THR A 167 -15.15 -2.54 -6.29
C THR A 167 -16.46 -2.69 -5.53
N LYS A 168 -16.66 -1.87 -4.49
CA LYS A 168 -17.86 -1.86 -3.65
C LYS A 168 -19.12 -1.62 -4.47
N SER A 169 -19.15 -0.52 -5.23
CA SER A 169 -20.31 -0.18 -6.06
C SER A 169 -20.55 -1.20 -7.16
N TRP A 170 -19.50 -1.76 -7.77
CA TRP A 170 -19.67 -2.83 -8.76
C TRP A 170 -20.34 -4.07 -8.15
N LEU A 171 -19.86 -4.53 -6.99
CA LEU A 171 -20.42 -5.70 -6.30
C LEU A 171 -21.84 -5.44 -5.76
N GLU A 172 -22.11 -4.24 -5.23
CA GLU A 172 -23.44 -3.85 -4.78
C GLU A 172 -24.45 -3.82 -5.95
N ASP A 173 -24.08 -3.18 -7.06
CA ASP A 173 -24.99 -2.99 -8.20
C ASP A 173 -25.23 -4.28 -9.00
N ASN A 174 -24.20 -5.11 -9.17
CA ASN A 174 -24.27 -6.28 -10.07
C ASN A 174 -24.53 -7.61 -9.34
N VAL A 175 -24.14 -7.71 -8.06
CA VAL A 175 -24.23 -8.97 -7.28
C VAL A 175 -25.22 -8.83 -6.11
N GLY A 176 -25.64 -7.61 -5.77
CA GLY A 176 -26.40 -7.34 -4.55
C GLY A 176 -25.58 -7.67 -3.31
N PHE A 177 -24.26 -7.46 -3.36
CA PHE A 177 -23.35 -7.81 -2.28
C PHE A 177 -23.40 -6.81 -1.13
N ARG A 178 -23.44 -7.29 0.11
CA ARG A 178 -23.33 -6.43 1.29
C ARG A 178 -21.85 -6.18 1.62
N TRP A 179 -21.30 -5.03 1.23
CA TRP A 179 -19.87 -4.73 1.42
C TRP A 179 -19.34 -4.99 2.84
N THR A 180 -20.12 -4.61 3.86
CA THR A 180 -19.76 -4.79 5.27
C THR A 180 -19.70 -6.24 5.73
N SER A 181 -20.08 -7.21 4.88
CA SER A 181 -19.83 -8.64 5.12
C SER A 181 -18.37 -9.04 4.87
N LEU A 182 -17.55 -8.19 4.25
CA LEU A 182 -16.12 -8.45 4.06
C LEU A 182 -15.33 -8.52 5.36
N THR A 183 -15.84 -7.91 6.44
CA THR A 183 -15.10 -7.82 7.70
C THR A 183 -14.63 -9.20 8.19
N GLY A 184 -13.35 -9.27 8.52
CA GLY A 184 -12.69 -10.42 9.11
C GLY A 184 -12.69 -10.42 10.63
N VAL A 185 -13.14 -9.33 11.25
CA VAL A 185 -13.14 -9.12 12.71
C VAL A 185 -13.88 -10.24 13.45
N GLN A 186 -14.95 -10.79 12.86
CA GLN A 186 -15.81 -11.80 13.49
C GLN A 186 -15.55 -13.23 13.02
N ASP A 187 -14.76 -13.44 11.96
CA ASP A 187 -14.53 -14.76 11.35
C ASP A 187 -13.06 -15.19 11.36
N GLY A 188 -12.21 -14.46 12.09
CA GLY A 188 -10.79 -14.77 12.23
C GLY A 188 -9.93 -14.35 11.03
N GLY A 189 -10.43 -13.45 10.18
CA GLY A 189 -9.77 -12.99 8.98
C GLY A 189 -9.88 -14.01 7.85
N LYS A 190 -11.09 -14.48 7.56
CA LYS A 190 -11.33 -15.40 6.44
C LYS A 190 -11.25 -14.66 5.10
N SER A 191 -10.53 -15.24 4.14
CA SER A 191 -10.54 -14.83 2.73
C SER A 191 -11.94 -15.00 2.13
N LYS A 192 -12.35 -14.07 1.26
CA LYS A 192 -13.71 -14.03 0.72
C LYS A 192 -13.66 -13.92 -0.80
N LEU A 193 -14.08 -14.99 -1.47
CA LEU A 193 -14.34 -14.98 -2.91
C LEU A 193 -15.79 -14.57 -3.15
N ILE A 194 -16.01 -13.59 -4.02
CA ILE A 194 -17.32 -13.10 -4.45
C ILE A 194 -17.31 -13.05 -5.97
N GLU A 195 -18.13 -13.89 -6.62
CA GLU A 195 -18.01 -14.15 -8.06
C GLU A 195 -16.57 -14.56 -8.40
N ASP A 196 -15.83 -13.71 -9.10
CA ASP A 196 -14.43 -13.89 -9.49
C ASP A 196 -13.46 -12.92 -8.78
N ILE A 197 -13.94 -12.23 -7.73
CA ILE A 197 -13.15 -11.27 -6.94
C ILE A 197 -12.78 -11.91 -5.60
N LEU A 198 -11.49 -12.17 -5.38
CA LEU A 198 -10.95 -12.62 -4.11
C LEU A 198 -10.47 -11.44 -3.27
N VAL A 199 -11.00 -11.31 -2.06
CA VAL A 199 -10.52 -10.35 -1.06
C VAL A 199 -9.82 -11.09 0.07
N LEU A 200 -8.52 -10.84 0.23
CA LEU A 200 -7.71 -11.39 1.30
C LEU A 200 -7.81 -10.53 2.57
N PRO A 201 -7.76 -11.16 3.77
CA PRO A 201 -7.83 -10.45 5.04
C PRO A 201 -6.61 -9.54 5.26
N ILE A 202 -6.68 -8.67 6.28
CA ILE A 202 -5.56 -7.80 6.70
C ILE A 202 -4.26 -8.60 6.82
N THR A 203 -4.28 -9.77 7.46
CA THR A 203 -3.09 -10.62 7.62
C THR A 203 -2.45 -11.04 6.30
N GLY A 204 -3.22 -11.18 5.22
CA GLY A 204 -2.70 -11.59 3.92
C GLY A 204 -1.75 -10.56 3.32
N PHE A 205 -2.08 -9.28 3.48
CA PHE A 205 -1.41 -8.17 2.79
C PHE A 205 -0.66 -7.24 3.76
N HIS A 206 -1.15 -7.10 4.98
CA HIS A 206 -0.56 -6.31 6.07
C HIS A 206 -0.36 -7.14 7.36
N PRO A 207 0.43 -8.23 7.32
CA PRO A 207 0.81 -8.94 8.54
C PRO A 207 1.72 -8.07 9.42
N SER A 208 1.76 -8.40 10.70
CA SER A 208 2.57 -7.70 11.70
C SER A 208 4.05 -8.10 11.63
N HIS A 209 4.95 -7.10 11.64
CA HIS A 209 6.40 -7.29 11.84
C HIS A 209 6.82 -7.49 13.32
N GLY A 210 5.87 -7.53 14.28
CA GLY A 210 6.22 -7.58 15.71
C GLY A 210 5.04 -7.56 16.67
N SER A 211 5.22 -6.95 17.86
CA SER A 211 4.33 -7.07 19.03
C SER A 211 2.93 -6.46 18.90
N ARG A 212 2.66 -5.67 17.85
CA ARG A 212 1.32 -5.12 17.59
C ARG A 212 0.47 -6.13 16.83
N ASN A 213 0.26 -7.30 17.40
CA ASN A 213 -0.74 -8.22 16.86
C ASN A 213 -2.14 -7.68 17.23
N ASP A 214 -3.18 -8.10 16.50
CA ASP A 214 -4.60 -7.83 16.78
C ASP A 214 -5.18 -6.47 16.37
N VAL A 215 -4.37 -5.51 15.90
CA VAL A 215 -4.92 -4.29 15.26
C VAL A 215 -5.67 -4.69 13.98
N MET A 216 -7.00 -4.51 13.95
CA MET A 216 -7.88 -4.93 12.85
C MET A 216 -7.76 -6.45 12.54
N GLY A 217 -7.54 -7.28 13.57
CA GLY A 217 -7.40 -8.74 13.41
C GLY A 217 -6.13 -9.19 12.70
N ARG A 218 -5.13 -8.30 12.56
CA ARG A 218 -3.85 -8.63 11.93
C ARG A 218 -3.04 -9.63 12.75
N LYS A 219 -2.40 -10.58 12.07
CA LYS A 219 -1.57 -11.63 12.68
C LYS A 219 -0.09 -11.49 12.25
N PRO A 220 0.85 -12.23 12.87
CA PRO A 220 2.27 -12.16 12.54
C PRO A 220 2.59 -12.55 11.10
N ILE A 221 3.76 -12.12 10.61
CA ILE A 221 4.30 -12.49 9.28
C ILE A 221 4.47 -14.01 9.08
N THR A 222 4.57 -14.78 10.17
CA THR A 222 4.66 -16.25 10.15
C THR A 222 3.30 -16.93 9.99
N ASP A 223 2.19 -16.18 10.02
CA ASP A 223 0.85 -16.73 9.90
C ASP A 223 0.62 -17.37 8.51
N PRO A 224 -0.06 -18.53 8.43
CA PRO A 224 -0.34 -19.18 7.17
C PRO A 224 -1.19 -18.36 6.17
N ALA A 225 -1.84 -17.27 6.59
CA ALA A 225 -2.54 -16.36 5.70
C ALA A 225 -1.61 -15.30 5.08
N ALA A 226 -0.44 -15.03 5.66
CA ALA A 226 0.47 -13.98 5.17
C ALA A 226 1.01 -14.26 3.76
N ARG A 227 0.96 -13.25 2.87
CA ARG A 227 1.41 -13.30 1.46
C ARG A 227 2.42 -12.21 1.13
N LEU A 228 2.10 -10.99 1.55
CA LEU A 228 2.84 -9.77 1.26
C LEU A 228 3.08 -9.01 2.56
N CYS A 229 4.12 -8.20 2.57
CA CYS A 229 4.36 -7.23 3.62
C CYS A 229 4.77 -5.90 3.03
N HIS A 230 4.10 -4.82 3.41
CA HIS A 230 4.42 -3.49 2.94
C HIS A 230 5.28 -2.76 3.98
N HIS A 231 6.48 -2.32 3.58
CA HIS A 231 7.42 -1.62 4.46
C HIS A 231 7.20 -0.10 4.52
N GLY A 232 6.34 0.43 3.65
CA GLY A 232 6.06 1.86 3.59
C GLY A 232 5.35 2.38 4.84
N THR A 233 5.89 3.46 5.40
CA THR A 233 5.46 4.08 6.66
C THR A 233 4.32 5.09 6.50
N GLY A 234 3.81 5.29 5.26
CA GLY A 234 2.74 6.25 4.97
C GLY A 234 3.16 7.73 5.11
N LEU A 235 4.46 8.02 5.04
CA LEU A 235 5.07 9.34 5.22
C LEU A 235 4.69 10.38 4.14
N TRP A 236 3.89 10.00 3.15
CA TRP A 236 3.31 10.89 2.15
C TRP A 236 2.06 11.64 2.65
N LYS A 237 1.48 11.22 3.79
CA LYS A 237 0.39 11.95 4.45
C LYS A 237 0.96 13.27 4.99
N HIS A 238 0.61 14.40 4.36
CA HIS A 238 1.10 15.73 4.72
C HIS A 238 1.18 15.94 6.24
N PHE A 239 2.32 16.48 6.70
CA PHE A 239 2.54 16.96 8.07
C PHE A 239 1.34 17.79 8.53
N ASN A 240 0.53 17.22 9.43
CA ASN A 240 -0.53 17.92 10.12
C ASN A 240 -0.27 17.72 11.62
N PHE A 241 0.23 18.77 12.29
CA PHE A 241 0.76 18.75 13.65
C PHE A 241 -0.24 18.21 14.71
N VAL A 242 -1.53 18.12 14.36
CA VAL A 242 -2.62 17.68 15.24
C VAL A 242 -2.84 16.15 15.19
N GLY A 243 -2.47 15.47 14.10
CA GLY A 243 -2.75 14.03 13.93
C GLY A 243 -1.75 13.09 14.62
N GLU A 244 -0.46 13.47 14.67
CA GLU A 244 0.58 12.62 15.26
C GLU A 244 0.58 12.63 16.80
N TYR A 245 0.11 13.71 17.44
CA TYR A 245 -0.04 13.74 18.90
C TYR A 245 -1.17 12.82 19.42
N GLY A 246 -2.16 12.50 18.59
CA GLY A 246 -3.26 11.58 18.94
C GLY A 246 -2.84 10.10 18.94
N LYS A 247 -1.86 9.73 18.10
CA LYS A 247 -1.36 8.34 18.01
C LYS A 247 -0.47 7.95 19.20
N SER A 248 0.10 8.93 19.88
CA SER A 248 0.98 8.74 21.05
C SER A 248 0.23 8.76 22.39
N ARG A 249 -1.09 9.00 22.41
CA ARG A 249 -1.87 9.18 23.65
C ARG A 249 -3.08 8.24 23.80
N ALA A 250 -3.36 7.37 22.84
CA ALA A 250 -4.49 6.44 22.89
C ALA A 250 -4.26 5.18 23.75
N SER A 251 -3.29 5.20 24.68
CA SER A 251 -3.04 4.07 25.61
C SER A 251 -3.37 4.35 27.07
N ASP A 252 -3.87 5.53 27.44
CA ASP A 252 -4.27 5.80 28.83
C ASP A 252 -5.65 6.48 28.87
N THR A 253 -6.70 5.68 29.05
CA THR A 253 -8.04 6.17 29.41
C THR A 253 -8.40 5.71 30.82
N THR A 254 -8.23 6.62 31.78
CA THR A 254 -9.09 6.74 32.97
C THR A 254 -9.64 8.16 33.00
N SER A 255 -10.98 8.27 33.08
CA SER A 255 -11.75 9.53 33.10
C SER A 255 -11.78 10.16 34.52
N PRO A 256 -12.39 11.35 34.76
CA PRO A 256 -11.67 12.62 34.88
C PRO A 256 -11.82 13.24 36.29
N ALA A 257 -10.91 14.14 36.66
CA ALA A 257 -11.12 15.05 37.79
C ALA A 257 -10.54 16.44 37.50
N GLU A 258 -11.29 17.42 37.99
CA GLU A 258 -11.26 18.86 37.76
C GLU A 258 -10.03 19.63 38.27
N THR A 259 -9.88 20.84 37.71
CA THR A 259 -9.38 22.11 38.29
C THR A 259 -7.92 22.60 38.12
N ASN A 260 -7.87 23.73 37.41
CA ASN A 260 -7.13 25.00 37.62
C ASN A 260 -5.66 25.17 37.14
N PRO A 261 -5.30 26.30 36.47
CA PRO A 261 -4.01 26.49 35.83
C PRO A 261 -3.03 27.27 36.71
N ALA A 262 -1.78 26.82 36.76
CA ALA A 262 -0.68 27.61 37.28
C ALA A 262 0.50 27.56 36.31
N ARG A 263 0.90 28.74 35.82
CA ARG A 263 2.16 29.00 35.13
C ARG A 263 3.33 28.47 35.96
N LEU A 264 4.23 27.70 35.35
CA LEU A 264 5.59 27.53 35.87
C LEU A 264 6.63 27.63 34.77
N ILE A 265 7.62 28.46 35.08
CA ILE A 265 8.71 28.99 34.27
C ILE A 265 9.73 27.89 33.94
N ILE A 266 10.08 27.74 32.66
CA ILE A 266 11.17 26.85 32.22
C ILE A 266 12.51 27.50 32.59
N THR A 267 13.27 26.87 33.48
CA THR A 267 14.70 27.16 33.66
C THR A 267 15.52 26.02 33.07
N ASN A 268 16.52 26.42 32.29
CA ASN A 268 17.39 25.61 31.48
C ASN A 268 18.50 25.01 32.36
N ARG A 269 18.54 23.69 32.56
CA ARG A 269 19.72 22.97 33.08
C ARG A 269 19.80 21.54 32.52
N GLN A 270 20.81 21.31 31.68
CA GLN A 270 21.36 19.98 31.44
C GLN A 270 22.10 19.46 32.67
N PRO A 271 22.13 18.15 32.88
CA PRO A 271 23.33 17.50 33.40
C PRO A 271 23.81 16.35 32.50
N LYS A 272 25.11 16.41 32.20
CA LYS A 272 25.92 15.28 31.70
C LYS A 272 26.05 14.22 32.79
N GLN A 273 25.90 12.95 32.44
CA GLN A 273 26.53 11.85 33.18
C GLN A 273 27.08 10.78 32.23
N ASN A 274 28.36 10.46 32.47
CA ASN A 274 29.17 9.44 31.85
C ASN A 274 28.60 8.03 32.12
N LEU A 275 28.51 7.19 31.10
CA LEU A 275 28.42 5.74 31.29
C LEU A 275 29.78 5.08 31.00
N ASN A 276 30.30 4.40 32.02
CA ASN A 276 31.38 3.44 31.89
C ASN A 276 30.87 2.17 31.22
N SER A 277 31.74 1.64 30.36
CA SER A 277 31.66 0.41 29.59
C SER A 277 31.41 -0.85 30.44
N VAL A 278 30.42 -1.66 30.04
CA VAL A 278 30.47 -3.11 30.19
C VAL A 278 30.05 -3.74 28.86
N GLU A 279 31.02 -4.39 28.25
CA GLU A 279 30.96 -5.06 26.96
C GLU A 279 30.45 -6.50 27.16
N TYR A 280 29.35 -6.87 26.52
CA TYR A 280 28.99 -8.27 26.25
C TYR A 280 28.47 -8.37 24.81
N GLY A 281 29.16 -9.18 24.03
CA GLY A 281 29.09 -9.18 22.58
C GLY A 281 27.82 -9.81 21.98
N TYR A 282 27.34 -9.19 20.91
CA TYR A 282 26.69 -9.89 19.80
C TYR A 282 27.06 -9.17 18.50
N ARG A 283 27.93 -9.79 17.70
CA ARG A 283 28.52 -9.20 16.49
C ARG A 283 28.05 -9.98 15.26
N LYS A 284 27.00 -9.49 14.60
CA LYS A 284 26.79 -9.48 13.13
C LYS A 284 25.32 -9.17 12.84
N THR A 285 25.04 -7.94 12.43
CA THR A 285 24.12 -7.50 11.35
C THR A 285 23.66 -6.08 11.66
N THR A 286 24.55 -5.11 11.55
CA THR A 286 24.17 -3.69 11.60
C THR A 286 25.05 -2.93 10.64
N LYS A 287 24.63 -2.87 9.37
CA LYS A 287 25.14 -1.91 8.38
C LYS A 287 24.04 -1.32 7.48
N MET A 288 22.79 -1.78 7.58
CA MET A 288 21.67 -1.23 6.80
C MET A 288 20.86 -0.15 7.53
N ALA A 289 21.08 0.08 8.82
CA ALA A 289 20.21 0.95 9.62
C ALA A 289 20.60 2.44 9.62
N GLU A 290 21.67 2.86 8.95
CA GLU A 290 22.14 4.26 8.98
C GLU A 290 21.97 5.05 7.66
N VAL A 291 21.42 4.48 6.59
CA VAL A 291 21.37 5.19 5.29
C VAL A 291 20.10 6.02 5.06
N LEU A 292 19.06 5.90 5.88
CA LEU A 292 17.77 6.58 5.64
C LEU A 292 17.61 7.94 6.33
N GLY A 293 18.67 8.76 6.29
CA GLY A 293 18.65 10.15 6.76
C GLY A 293 18.50 11.14 5.60
N VAL A 294 17.27 11.62 5.38
CA VAL A 294 16.88 12.84 4.63
C VAL A 294 17.75 13.22 3.42
N VAL A 295 17.33 12.78 2.23
CA VAL A 295 17.86 13.29 0.95
C VAL A 295 17.02 14.48 0.51
N SER A 296 17.40 15.69 0.90
CA SER A 296 16.68 16.93 0.56
C SER A 296 17.34 17.75 -0.57
N GLY A 297 18.22 17.15 -1.37
CA GLY A 297 18.91 17.83 -2.48
C GLY A 297 19.64 16.86 -3.43
N ALA A 298 20.09 17.39 -4.58
CA ALA A 298 20.75 16.62 -5.65
C ALA A 298 21.92 15.76 -5.14
N ALA A 299 22.73 16.28 -4.21
CA ALA A 299 23.85 15.57 -3.59
C ALA A 299 23.45 14.29 -2.83
N GLY A 300 22.27 14.29 -2.19
CA GLY A 300 21.77 13.11 -1.50
C GLY A 300 21.21 12.07 -2.46
N LEU A 301 20.59 12.49 -3.56
CA LEU A 301 20.12 11.58 -4.62
C LEU A 301 21.30 10.93 -5.34
N LEU A 302 22.37 11.70 -5.56
CA LEU A 302 23.64 11.21 -6.10
C LEU A 302 24.27 10.17 -5.17
N SER A 303 24.31 10.44 -3.86
CA SER A 303 24.85 9.50 -2.87
C SER A 303 24.05 8.19 -2.83
N LEU A 304 22.73 8.27 -2.89
CA LEU A 304 21.85 7.09 -2.96
C LEU A 304 22.06 6.30 -4.26
N ALA A 305 22.16 6.98 -5.41
CA ALA A 305 22.43 6.34 -6.69
C ALA A 305 23.78 5.60 -6.69
N ILE A 306 24.82 6.18 -6.07
CA ILE A 306 26.14 5.55 -5.89
C ILE A 306 26.04 4.32 -5.00
N GLU A 307 25.29 4.37 -3.90
CA GLU A 307 25.12 3.21 -3.01
C GLU A 307 24.35 2.07 -3.66
N VAL A 308 23.22 2.37 -4.33
CA VAL A 308 22.45 1.38 -5.09
C VAL A 308 23.32 0.75 -6.18
N THR A 309 24.15 1.54 -6.87
CA THR A 309 25.11 1.04 -7.88
C THR A 309 26.10 0.05 -7.27
N LYS A 310 26.71 0.39 -6.13
CA LYS A 310 27.69 -0.47 -5.44
C LYS A 310 27.04 -1.78 -4.97
N LEU A 311 25.81 -1.71 -4.46
CA LEU A 311 25.08 -2.88 -3.98
C LEU A 311 24.71 -3.82 -5.12
N SER A 312 24.19 -3.27 -6.22
CA SER A 312 23.82 -4.01 -7.43
C SER A 312 25.03 -4.64 -8.11
N TYR A 313 26.17 -3.94 -8.15
CA TYR A 313 27.42 -4.51 -8.66
C TYR A 313 27.86 -5.75 -7.86
N ASN A 314 27.81 -5.68 -6.52
CA ASN A 314 28.15 -6.80 -5.65
C ASN A 314 27.21 -8.00 -5.82
N TYR A 315 25.92 -7.76 -6.09
CA TYR A 315 24.93 -8.81 -6.31
C TYR A 315 25.08 -9.47 -7.68
N ILE A 316 25.26 -8.67 -8.75
CA ILE A 316 25.31 -9.13 -10.14
C ILE A 316 26.66 -9.78 -10.49
N ALA A 317 27.77 -9.36 -9.87
CA ALA A 317 29.10 -9.93 -10.12
C ALA A 317 29.23 -11.43 -9.75
N SER A 318 28.28 -11.97 -8.99
CA SER A 318 28.25 -13.37 -8.56
C SER A 318 27.55 -14.33 -9.55
N VAL A 319 26.90 -13.82 -10.60
CA VAL A 319 26.06 -14.61 -11.52
C VAL A 319 26.78 -14.89 -12.86
N ARG A 320 26.77 -16.15 -13.29
CA ARG A 320 27.45 -16.63 -14.52
C ARG A 320 26.70 -16.13 -15.79
N GLY A 321 27.40 -15.44 -16.70
CA GLY A 321 26.84 -15.01 -18.01
C GLY A 321 26.35 -13.55 -18.09
N ALA A 322 26.64 -12.72 -17.09
CA ALA A 322 26.16 -11.34 -16.97
C ALA A 322 26.88 -10.17 -17.72
N PRO A 323 27.79 -10.33 -18.72
CA PRO A 323 28.50 -9.16 -19.28
C PRO A 323 27.60 -8.11 -19.97
N LYS A 324 26.55 -8.54 -20.68
CA LYS A 324 25.70 -7.62 -21.48
C LYS A 324 24.73 -6.82 -20.60
N SER A 325 24.06 -7.48 -19.66
CA SER A 325 23.11 -6.82 -18.74
C SER A 325 23.82 -5.88 -17.76
N LEU A 326 25.02 -6.24 -17.30
CA LEU A 326 25.83 -5.39 -16.43
C LEU A 326 26.30 -4.12 -17.17
N THR A 327 26.63 -4.22 -18.45
CA THR A 327 27.08 -3.07 -19.26
C THR A 327 25.94 -2.08 -19.50
N SER A 328 24.73 -2.55 -19.82
CA SER A 328 23.55 -1.68 -19.94
C SER A 328 23.21 -1.01 -18.60
N TYR A 329 23.23 -1.77 -17.51
CA TYR A 329 22.96 -1.26 -16.18
C TYR A 329 23.96 -0.18 -15.73
N ILE A 330 25.27 -0.42 -15.92
CA ILE A 330 26.32 0.56 -15.62
C ILE A 330 26.16 1.82 -16.49
N ARG A 331 25.78 1.68 -17.76
CA ARG A 331 25.56 2.84 -18.65
C ARG A 331 24.38 3.70 -18.20
N GLU A 332 23.28 3.08 -17.81
CA GLU A 332 22.10 3.80 -17.31
C GLU A 332 22.40 4.54 -16.01
N LEU A 333 23.13 3.90 -15.09
CA LEU A 333 23.56 4.54 -13.85
C LEU A 333 24.56 5.69 -14.08
N ALA A 334 25.50 5.54 -15.01
CA ALA A 334 26.42 6.62 -15.36
C ALA A 334 25.68 7.83 -15.94
N THR A 335 24.65 7.59 -16.78
CA THR A 335 23.79 8.63 -17.33
C THR A 335 23.02 9.35 -16.21
N LEU A 336 22.41 8.61 -15.29
CA LEU A 336 21.68 9.17 -14.15
C LEU A 336 22.61 10.01 -13.24
N THR A 337 23.81 9.50 -12.96
CA THR A 337 24.84 10.20 -12.17
C THR A 337 25.23 11.52 -12.84
N SER A 338 25.44 11.52 -14.16
CA SER A 338 25.78 12.72 -14.92
C SER A 338 24.67 13.78 -14.89
N ILE A 339 23.41 13.36 -14.99
CA ILE A 339 22.26 14.28 -14.93
C ILE A 339 22.14 14.89 -13.53
N LEU A 340 22.33 14.09 -12.48
CA LEU A 340 22.27 14.57 -11.10
C LEU A 340 23.38 15.57 -10.78
N LEU A 341 24.60 15.35 -11.30
CA LEU A 341 25.72 16.29 -11.16
C LEU A 341 25.45 17.61 -11.90
N GLN A 342 24.90 17.56 -13.11
CA GLN A 342 24.53 18.77 -13.86
C GLN A 342 23.44 19.59 -13.17
N LEU A 343 22.47 18.91 -12.54
CA LEU A 343 21.44 19.56 -11.74
C LEU A 343 22.01 20.19 -10.47
N GLU A 344 22.99 19.56 -9.83
CA GLU A 344 23.69 20.12 -8.68
C GLU A 344 24.45 21.40 -9.05
N ASP A 345 25.20 21.38 -10.16
CA ASP A 345 25.92 22.55 -10.67
C ASP A 345 24.96 23.71 -11.02
N LEU A 346 23.79 23.41 -11.61
CA LEU A 346 22.76 24.41 -11.92
C LEU A 346 22.07 25.00 -10.69
N ILE A 347 22.02 24.26 -9.58
CA ILE A 347 21.44 24.73 -8.32
C ILE A 347 22.46 25.58 -7.54
N GLN A 348 23.76 25.40 -7.77
CA GLN A 348 24.84 26.15 -7.13
C GLN A 348 25.30 27.39 -7.92
N ALA A 349 24.91 27.54 -9.19
CA ALA A 349 25.13 28.72 -10.03
C ALA A 349 24.02 29.77 -9.84
#